data_AF-A0A3D5A3K0-F1
#
_entry.id   AF-A0A3D5A3K0-F1
#
_cell.length_a   1.000
_cell.length_b   1.000
_cell.length_c   1.000
_cell.angle_alpha   90.00
_cell.angle_beta   90.00
_cell.angle_gamma   90.00
#
_symmetry.space_group_name_H-M   'P 1'
#
loop_
_entity.id
_entity.type
_entity.pdbx_description
1 polymer ?
#
loop_
_entity_poly.entity_id
_entity_poly.type
_entity_poly.pdbx_seq_one_letter_code
_entity_poly.pdbx_strand_id
1 'polypeptide(L)'
;MSANHWSDVVANALRNGGATPPPYKLVLAELRGFASALQDELGAAVAVRVEPGFQTNAGQQFHLRLRIPAQGFEETLFRAYVPVDGYPVGLDFNAEDLVNAADVEQLRSLIGEFISRDTIRARLDLLRETAAN
;
A
#
# COMPACT_ATOMS: atom_id res chain seq x y z
N MET A 1 -0.67 -13.34 -1.42
CA MET A 1 -1.64 -12.53 -2.20
C MET A 1 -1.75 -12.99 -3.66
N SER A 2 -2.95 -13.08 -4.25
CA SER A 2 -3.08 -13.21 -5.71
C SER A 2 -3.38 -11.84 -6.35
N ALA A 3 -2.84 -11.57 -7.54
CA ALA A 3 -3.05 -10.30 -8.25
C ALA A 3 -4.53 -9.99 -8.55
N ASN A 4 -5.38 -11.03 -8.58
CA ASN A 4 -6.81 -10.93 -8.82
C ASN A 4 -7.55 -10.30 -7.64
N HIS A 5 -7.21 -10.68 -6.39
CA HIS A 5 -7.87 -10.15 -5.19
C HIS A 5 -7.66 -8.63 -5.04
N TRP A 6 -6.44 -8.15 -5.25
CA TRP A 6 -6.14 -6.71 -5.22
C TRP A 6 -6.95 -5.96 -6.30
N SER A 7 -6.96 -6.45 -7.53
CA SER A 7 -7.69 -5.81 -8.63
C SER A 7 -9.20 -5.67 -8.36
N ASP A 8 -9.81 -6.70 -7.76
CA ASP A 8 -11.24 -6.71 -7.43
C ASP A 8 -11.60 -5.66 -6.37
N VAL A 9 -10.76 -5.51 -5.34
CA VAL A 9 -10.95 -4.48 -4.30
C VAL A 9 -10.90 -3.08 -4.90
N VAL A 10 -9.95 -2.82 -5.80
CA VAL A 10 -9.83 -1.50 -6.46
C VAL A 10 -11.03 -1.24 -7.36
N ALA A 11 -11.43 -2.23 -8.18
CA ALA A 11 -12.58 -2.09 -9.06
C ALA A 11 -13.86 -1.74 -8.27
N ASN A 12 -14.07 -2.38 -7.12
CA ASN A 12 -15.21 -2.08 -6.24
C ASN A 12 -15.13 -0.67 -5.64
N ALA A 13 -13.93 -0.20 -5.26
CA ALA A 13 -13.74 1.16 -4.74
C ALA A 13 -14.05 2.24 -5.79
N LEU A 14 -13.72 2.00 -7.06
CA LEU A 14 -13.89 2.97 -8.15
C LEU A 14 -15.32 3.00 -8.72
N ARG A 15 -16.06 1.88 -8.69
CA ARG A 15 -17.44 1.78 -9.24
C ARG A 15 -18.46 2.71 -8.59
N ASN A 16 -18.19 3.22 -7.39
CA ASN A 16 -19.13 4.05 -6.63
C ASN A 16 -19.14 5.54 -7.04
N GLY A 17 -18.30 5.97 -7.99
CA GLY A 17 -18.27 7.35 -8.50
C GLY A 17 -18.58 7.42 -9.98
N GLY A 18 -19.76 7.95 -10.36
CA GLY A 18 -20.21 8.04 -11.76
C GLY A 18 -19.41 8.97 -12.70
N ALA A 19 -18.25 9.47 -12.27
CA ALA A 19 -17.34 10.30 -13.06
C ALA A 19 -15.92 9.71 -13.01
N THR A 20 -15.15 9.86 -14.10
CA THR A 20 -13.75 9.45 -14.15
C THR A 20 -12.99 10.12 -13.00
N PRO A 21 -12.40 9.34 -12.07
CA PRO A 21 -11.71 9.92 -10.92
C PRO A 21 -10.46 10.70 -11.38
N PRO A 22 -10.10 11.80 -10.69
CA PRO A 22 -8.80 12.42 -10.86
C PRO A 22 -7.66 11.40 -10.71
N PRO A 23 -6.53 11.55 -11.44
CA PRO A 23 -5.44 10.58 -11.46
C PRO A 23 -4.91 10.19 -10.06
N TYR A 24 -4.71 11.14 -9.16
CA TYR A 24 -4.24 10.84 -7.80
C TYR A 24 -5.23 9.98 -6.98
N LYS A 25 -6.55 10.06 -7.28
CA LYS A 25 -7.55 9.21 -6.62
C LYS A 25 -7.45 7.76 -7.08
N LEU A 26 -7.04 7.53 -8.33
CA LEU A 26 -6.76 6.18 -8.83
C LEU A 26 -5.59 5.58 -8.06
N VAL A 27 -4.48 6.30 -7.93
CA VAL A 27 -3.32 5.85 -7.15
C VAL A 27 -3.69 5.55 -5.70
N LEU A 28 -4.46 6.44 -5.05
CA LEU A 28 -4.90 6.21 -3.68
C LEU A 28 -5.83 4.99 -3.55
N ALA A 29 -6.68 4.75 -4.54
CA ALA A 29 -7.52 3.54 -4.59
C ALA A 29 -6.65 2.28 -4.73
N GLU A 30 -5.60 2.32 -5.54
CA GLU A 30 -4.63 1.22 -5.69
C GLU A 30 -3.92 0.92 -4.37
N LEU A 31 -3.37 1.94 -3.70
CA LEU A 31 -2.70 1.79 -2.40
C LEU A 31 -3.66 1.25 -1.32
N ARG A 32 -4.91 1.71 -1.31
CA ARG A 32 -5.94 1.23 -0.36
C ARG A 32 -6.38 -0.19 -0.68
N GLY A 33 -6.50 -0.54 -1.96
CA GLY A 33 -6.80 -1.89 -2.40
C GLY A 33 -5.71 -2.86 -1.97
N PHE A 34 -4.45 -2.45 -2.13
CA PHE A 34 -3.31 -3.20 -1.62
C PHE A 34 -3.36 -3.37 -0.11
N ALA A 35 -3.58 -2.29 0.64
CA ALA A 35 -3.70 -2.33 2.09
C ALA A 35 -4.77 -3.33 2.56
N SER A 36 -5.95 -3.30 1.92
CA SER A 36 -7.04 -4.24 2.21
C SER A 36 -6.63 -5.68 1.92
N ALA A 37 -6.07 -5.94 0.74
CA ALA A 37 -5.65 -7.30 0.35
C ALA A 37 -4.57 -7.86 1.28
N LEU A 38 -3.63 -7.02 1.73
CA LEU A 38 -2.62 -7.40 2.70
C LEU A 38 -3.23 -7.65 4.09
N GLN A 39 -4.20 -6.83 4.51
CA GLN A 39 -4.91 -7.04 5.77
C GLN A 39 -5.64 -8.40 5.78
N ASP A 40 -6.33 -8.73 4.69
CA ASP A 40 -7.04 -10.01 4.55
C ASP A 40 -6.07 -11.21 4.65
N GLU A 41 -4.85 -11.07 4.11
CA GLU A 41 -3.81 -12.09 4.17
C GLU A 41 -3.18 -12.24 5.57
N LEU A 42 -3.05 -11.15 6.31
CA LEU A 42 -2.49 -11.15 7.66
C LEU A 42 -3.52 -11.49 8.75
N GLY A 43 -4.81 -11.36 8.45
CA GLY A 43 -5.91 -11.67 9.34
C GLY A 43 -6.40 -10.48 10.16
N ALA A 44 -7.58 -10.64 10.78
CA ALA A 44 -8.34 -9.55 11.41
C ALA A 44 -7.67 -8.88 12.63
N ALA A 45 -6.66 -9.52 13.23
CA ALA A 45 -5.90 -8.96 14.34
C ALA A 45 -4.88 -7.89 13.89
N VAL A 46 -4.56 -7.84 12.60
CA VAL A 46 -3.66 -6.85 12.00
C VAL A 46 -4.50 -5.83 11.25
N ALA A 47 -4.26 -4.54 11.49
CA ALA A 47 -4.85 -3.45 10.73
C ALA A 47 -3.83 -2.88 9.75
N VAL A 48 -4.17 -2.84 8.46
CA VAL A 48 -3.31 -2.25 7.42
C VAL A 48 -4.02 -1.05 6.80
N ARG A 49 -3.38 0.12 6.82
CA ARG A 49 -4.00 1.38 6.40
C ARG A 49 -3.06 2.23 5.58
N VAL A 50 -3.65 3.02 4.68
CA VAL A 50 -2.96 4.12 4.00
C VAL A 50 -3.27 5.41 4.74
N GLU A 51 -2.26 6.00 5.37
CA GLU A 51 -2.38 7.23 6.16
C GLU A 51 -1.70 8.40 5.41
N PRO A 52 -2.29 9.60 5.37
CA PRO A 52 -1.63 10.76 4.78
C PRO A 52 -0.44 11.18 5.66
N GLY A 53 0.71 11.39 5.03
CA GLY A 53 1.88 12.02 5.62
C GLY A 53 1.97 13.51 5.27
N PHE A 54 3.19 14.01 5.12
CA PHE A 54 3.44 15.41 4.78
C PHE A 54 3.33 15.69 3.28
N GLN A 55 3.06 16.95 2.94
CA GLN A 55 3.21 17.43 1.57
C GLN A 55 4.70 17.71 1.30
N THR A 56 5.18 17.26 0.14
CA THR A 56 6.57 17.40 -0.29
C THR A 56 6.65 18.01 -1.70
N ASN A 57 7.86 18.32 -2.18
CA ASN A 57 8.08 18.69 -3.57
C ASN A 57 7.75 17.56 -4.57
N ALA A 58 7.76 16.29 -4.13
CA ALA A 58 7.37 15.13 -4.93
C ALA A 58 5.86 14.84 -4.89
N GLY A 59 5.07 15.62 -4.15
CA GLY A 59 3.64 15.44 -4.00
C GLY A 59 3.21 15.11 -2.57
N GLN A 60 2.01 14.57 -2.43
CA GLN A 60 1.46 14.14 -1.14
C GLN A 60 2.09 12.80 -0.74
N GLN A 61 2.71 12.76 0.44
CA GLN A 61 3.19 11.52 1.02
C GLN A 61 2.01 10.72 1.59
N PHE A 62 2.04 9.40 1.41
CA PHE A 62 1.16 8.44 2.05
C PHE A 62 2.01 7.34 2.68
N HIS A 63 1.69 6.95 3.91
CA HIS A 63 2.33 5.83 4.59
C HIS A 63 1.44 4.61 4.49
N LEU A 64 2.00 3.50 4.04
CA LEU A 64 1.36 2.21 4.23
C LEU A 64 1.75 1.68 5.61
N ARG A 65 0.80 1.69 6.53
CA ARG A 65 1.01 1.36 7.95
C ARG A 65 0.34 0.05 8.32
N LEU A 66 1.03 -0.71 9.14
CA LEU A 66 0.57 -1.93 9.76
C LEU A 66 0.52 -1.73 11.27
N ARG A 67 -0.57 -2.19 11.90
CA ARG A 67 -0.78 -2.08 13.35
C ARG A 67 -1.29 -3.40 13.91
N ILE A 68 -0.81 -3.79 15.08
CA ILE A 68 -1.35 -4.92 15.87
C ILE A 68 -1.85 -4.31 17.20
N PRO A 69 -3.13 -3.89 17.25
CA PRO A 69 -3.64 -3.10 18.38
C PRO A 69 -3.49 -3.78 19.74
N ALA A 70 -3.67 -5.11 19.80
CA ALA A 70 -3.57 -5.89 21.03
C ALA A 70 -2.19 -5.80 21.69
N GLN A 71 -1.15 -5.51 20.90
CA GLN A 71 0.25 -5.46 21.34
C GLN A 71 0.82 -4.05 21.33
N GLY A 72 0.03 -3.04 20.93
CA GLY A 72 0.51 -1.68 20.74
C GLY A 72 1.60 -1.56 19.67
N PHE A 73 1.74 -2.55 18.78
CA PHE A 73 2.74 -2.57 17.72
C PHE A 73 2.26 -1.77 16.51
N GLU A 74 3.14 -0.95 15.94
CA GLU A 74 2.88 -0.16 14.75
C GLU A 74 4.14 0.00 13.92
N GLU A 75 3.99 -0.11 12.61
CA GLU A 75 5.10 -0.01 11.67
C GLU A 75 4.64 0.61 10.35
N THR A 76 5.54 1.33 9.68
CA THR A 76 5.37 1.75 8.29
C THR A 76 6.10 0.78 7.37
N LEU A 77 5.37 0.10 6.49
CA LEU A 77 5.94 -0.85 5.53
C LEU A 77 6.69 -0.13 4.41
N PHE A 78 6.09 0.92 3.87
CA PHE A 78 6.72 1.81 2.88
C PHE A 78 5.97 3.14 2.81
N ARG A 79 6.56 4.11 2.09
CA ARG A 79 5.93 5.40 1.81
C ARG A 79 5.74 5.57 0.31
N ALA A 80 4.64 6.19 -0.09
CA ALA A 80 4.36 6.57 -1.47
C ALA A 80 4.27 8.09 -1.57
N TYR A 81 4.89 8.68 -2.58
CA TYR A 81 4.84 10.11 -2.90
C TYR A 81 4.03 10.26 -4.17
N VAL A 82 2.81 10.80 -4.03
CA VAL A 82 1.83 10.86 -5.11
C VAL A 82 1.68 12.31 -5.57
N PRO A 83 2.11 12.65 -6.81
CA PRO A 83 1.89 13.98 -7.36
C PRO A 83 0.39 14.23 -7.62
N VAL A 84 0.02 15.50 -7.79
CA VAL A 84 -1.38 15.89 -8.07
C VAL A 84 -1.91 15.25 -9.35
N ASP A 85 -1.03 15.08 -10.34
CA ASP A 85 -1.31 14.45 -11.63
C ASP A 85 -1.30 12.91 -11.56
N GLY A 86 -1.11 12.34 -10.37
CA GLY A 86 -1.12 10.90 -10.10
C GLY A 86 0.23 10.23 -10.30
N TYR A 87 0.89 10.45 -11.45
CA TYR A 87 2.15 9.79 -11.80
C TYR A 87 3.25 10.78 -12.22
N PRO A 88 4.55 10.42 -12.08
CA PRO A 88 5.05 9.18 -11.50
C PRO A 88 4.91 9.14 -9.97
N VAL A 89 4.63 7.95 -9.43
CA VAL A 89 4.57 7.72 -7.98
C VAL A 89 5.94 7.30 -7.48
N GLY A 90 6.52 8.03 -6.55
CA GLY A 90 7.75 7.62 -5.87
C GLY A 90 7.45 6.65 -4.74
N LEU A 91 8.11 5.49 -4.71
CA LEU A 91 8.00 4.49 -3.64
C LEU A 91 9.30 4.43 -2.84
N ASP A 92 9.17 4.60 -1.52
CA ASP A 92 10.25 4.51 -0.55
C ASP A 92 10.05 3.25 0.30
N PHE A 93 10.75 2.17 -0.07
CA PHE A 93 10.70 0.89 0.63
C PHE A 93 11.68 0.80 1.81
N ASN A 94 12.85 1.44 1.71
CA ASN A 94 13.98 1.23 2.62
C ASN A 94 14.69 2.53 3.04
N ALA A 95 14.12 3.71 2.78
CA ALA A 95 14.68 5.03 3.06
C ALA A 95 16.02 5.38 2.37
N GLU A 96 16.43 4.61 1.35
CA GLU A 96 17.66 4.86 0.58
C GLU A 96 17.35 5.55 -0.75
N ASP A 97 16.58 4.89 -1.63
CA ASP A 97 16.24 5.41 -2.95
C ASP A 97 14.74 5.32 -3.25
N LEU A 98 14.22 6.36 -3.92
CA LEU A 98 12.87 6.36 -4.46
C LEU A 98 12.83 5.53 -5.75
N VAL A 99 11.96 4.53 -5.78
CA VAL A 99 11.64 3.78 -6.99
C VAL A 99 10.38 4.39 -7.62
N ASN A 100 10.48 4.87 -8.85
CA ASN A 100 9.38 5.54 -9.52
C ASN A 100 8.53 4.56 -10.32
N ALA A 101 7.22 4.57 -10.08
CA ALA A 101 6.21 3.93 -10.91
C ALA A 101 5.64 4.95 -11.90
N ALA A 102 5.79 4.73 -13.21
CA ALA A 102 5.27 5.65 -14.22
C ALA A 102 3.75 5.52 -14.46
N ASP A 103 3.16 4.39 -14.08
CA ASP A 103 1.77 4.04 -14.30
C ASP A 103 1.28 3.02 -13.27
N VAL A 104 0.01 2.61 -13.39
CA VAL A 104 -0.63 1.68 -12.45
C VAL A 104 -0.03 0.27 -12.50
N GLU A 105 0.41 -0.17 -13.68
CA GLU A 105 0.97 -1.51 -13.87
C GLU A 105 2.33 -1.60 -13.18
N GLN A 106 3.17 -0.59 -13.38
CA GLN A 106 4.46 -0.46 -12.69
C GLN A 106 4.27 -0.31 -11.18
N LEU A 107 3.29 0.47 -10.72
CA LEU A 107 2.97 0.61 -9.30
C LEU A 107 2.66 -0.76 -8.67
N ARG A 108 1.80 -1.54 -9.33
CA ARG A 108 1.44 -2.90 -8.90
C ARG A 108 2.62 -3.85 -8.92
N SER A 109 3.41 -3.83 -10.00
CA SER A 109 4.61 -4.67 -10.14
C SER A 109 5.62 -4.39 -9.02
N LEU A 110 5.97 -3.13 -8.79
CA LEU A 110 6.96 -2.73 -7.79
C LEU A 110 6.53 -3.08 -6.35
N ILE A 111 5.25 -2.87 -6.01
CA ILE A 111 4.72 -3.29 -4.70
C ILE A 111 4.71 -4.82 -4.59
N GLY A 112 4.32 -5.53 -5.66
CA GLY A 112 4.33 -6.99 -5.73
C GLY A 112 5.74 -7.59 -5.57
N GLU A 113 6.74 -7.01 -6.22
CA GLU A 113 8.14 -7.37 -6.08
C GLU A 113 8.62 -7.14 -4.66
N PHE A 114 8.30 -5.99 -4.05
CA PHE A 114 8.66 -5.67 -2.68
C PHE A 114 8.14 -6.72 -1.68
N ILE A 115 6.86 -7.07 -1.74
CA ILE A 115 6.30 -8.08 -0.82
C ILE A 115 6.80 -9.49 -1.09
N SER A 116 7.27 -9.76 -2.31
CA SER A 116 7.79 -11.07 -2.68
C SER A 116 9.22 -11.29 -2.21
N ARG A 117 9.93 -10.25 -1.76
CA ARG A 117 11.27 -10.36 -1.17
C ARG A 117 11.21 -11.23 0.09
N ASP A 118 12.11 -12.21 0.18
CA ASP A 118 12.13 -13.17 1.29
C ASP A 118 12.18 -12.51 2.66
N THR A 119 12.92 -11.39 2.78
CA THR A 119 13.01 -10.61 4.02
C THR A 119 11.68 -9.99 4.43
N ILE A 120 10.90 -9.50 3.47
CA ILE A 120 9.57 -8.92 3.71
C ILE A 120 8.57 -10.03 4.01
N ARG A 121 8.61 -11.15 3.28
CA ARG A 121 7.76 -12.31 3.56
C ARG A 121 7.96 -12.85 4.97
N ALA A 122 9.21 -13.10 5.36
CA ALA A 122 9.55 -13.57 6.71
C ALA A 122 9.07 -12.58 7.79
N ARG A 123 9.18 -11.28 7.52
CA ARG A 123 8.67 -10.24 8.43
C ARG A 123 7.14 -10.28 8.54
N LEU A 124 6.42 -10.43 7.43
CA LEU A 124 4.96 -10.53 7.42
C LEU A 124 4.46 -11.80 8.11
N ASP A 125 5.17 -12.92 7.96
CA ASP A 125 4.89 -14.16 8.67
C ASP A 125 5.06 -13.97 10.19
N LEU A 126 6.16 -13.36 10.64
CA LEU A 126 6.38 -13.05 12.05
C LEU A 126 5.27 -12.14 12.61
N LEU A 127 4.85 -11.11 11.87
CA LEU A 127 3.77 -10.22 12.30
C LEU A 127 2.43 -10.95 12.45
N ARG A 128 2.14 -11.91 11.57
CA ARG A 128 0.96 -12.76 11.65
C ARG A 128 1.00 -13.66 12.89
N GLU A 129 2.14 -14.30 13.14
CA GLU A 129 2.34 -15.13 14.34
C GLU A 129 2.23 -14.29 15.61
N THR A 130 2.83 -13.10 15.60
CA THR A 130 2.75 -12.19 16.73
C THR A 130 1.28 -11.85 16.99
N ALA A 131 0.51 -11.42 15.99
CA ALA A 131 -0.90 -11.07 16.13
C ALA A 131 -1.83 -12.21 16.59
N ALA A 132 -1.40 -13.47 16.49
CA ALA A 132 -2.15 -14.63 16.97
C ALA A 132 -1.95 -14.92 18.47
N ASN A 133 -0.93 -14.32 19.11
CA ASN A 133 -0.62 -14.44 20.54
C ASN A 133 -1.20 -13.28 21.35
#